data_AF-A0A7S3ATZ2-F1
#
_entry.id   AF-A0A7S3ATZ2-F1
#
_cell.length_a   1.000
_cell.length_b   1.000
_cell.length_c   1.000
_cell.angle_alpha   90.00
_cell.angle_beta   90.00
_cell.angle_gamma   90.00
#
_symmetry.space_group_name_H-M   'P 1'
#
loop_
_entity.id
_entity.type
_entity.pdbx_description
1 polymer ?
#
loop_
_entity_poly.entity_id
_entity_poly.type
_entity_poly.pdbx_seq_one_letter_code
_entity_poly.pdbx_strand_id
1 'polypeptide(L)'
;FGLKKGSAYHWDFFVVGIQIFITGMLGIPPVNGLIPQAPLHTDSLCIKEFRTDESGKKTEHIIGCHEQRVSNLSQALLIGLTLTYVKGIGYLPIAALDGLFLYM
;
A
#
# COMPACT_ATOMS: atom_id res chain seq x y z
N PHE A 1 0.99 15.18 4.48
CA PHE A 1 -0.17 14.52 3.86
C PHE A 1 -1.53 15.17 4.11
N GLY A 2 -1.71 16.14 5.02
CA GLY A 2 -3.00 16.84 5.14
C GLY A 2 -4.21 15.89 5.36
N LEU A 3 -3.99 14.80 6.09
CA LEU A 3 -4.99 13.76 6.34
C LEU A 3 -6.09 14.30 7.25
N LYS A 4 -7.34 13.95 6.95
CA LYS A 4 -8.53 14.44 7.68
C LYS A 4 -8.95 13.48 8.79
N LYS A 5 -8.64 12.19 8.70
CA LYS A 5 -8.93 11.22 9.76
C LYS A 5 -7.74 11.09 10.71
N GLY A 6 -8.05 11.07 12.01
CA GLY A 6 -7.05 10.83 13.06
C GLY A 6 -6.50 9.40 13.01
N SER A 7 -5.24 9.23 13.41
CA SER A 7 -4.60 7.92 13.55
C SER A 7 -5.10 7.19 14.80
N ALA A 8 -5.39 5.89 14.69
CA ALA A 8 -5.83 5.05 15.81
C ALA A 8 -4.86 3.87 16.04
N TYR A 9 -3.61 4.18 16.38
CA TYR A 9 -2.53 3.19 16.48
C TYR A 9 -2.84 2.01 17.41
N HIS A 10 -3.52 2.24 18.54
CA HIS A 10 -3.89 1.16 19.46
C HIS A 10 -4.86 0.16 18.84
N TRP A 11 -5.81 0.65 18.04
CA TRP A 11 -6.76 -0.20 17.34
C TRP A 11 -6.07 -1.02 16.26
N ASP A 12 -5.14 -0.40 15.53
CA ASP A 12 -4.36 -1.07 14.49
C ASP A 12 -3.53 -2.23 15.08
N PHE A 13 -2.83 -2.01 16.20
CA PHE A 13 -2.09 -3.08 16.88
C PHE A 13 -2.99 -4.22 17.38
N PHE A 14 -4.18 -3.90 17.88
CA PHE A 14 -5.13 -4.92 18.34
C PHE A 14 -5.62 -5.80 17.18
N VAL A 15 -5.98 -5.20 16.05
CA VAL A 15 -6.42 -5.93 14.85
C VAL A 15 -5.28 -6.78 14.28
N VAL A 16 -4.06 -6.25 14.21
CA VAL A 16 -2.87 -7.02 13.77
C VAL A 16 -2.61 -8.19 14.71
N GLY A 17 -2.75 -8.02 16.03
CA GLY A 17 -2.59 -9.10 17.00
C GLY A 17 -3.59 -10.24 16.80
N ILE A 18 -4.87 -9.92 16.57
CA ILE A 18 -5.90 -10.91 16.23
C ILE A 18 -5.55 -11.64 14.93
N GLN A 19 -5.11 -10.89 13.91
CA GLN A 19 -4.73 -11.49 12.64
C GLN A 19 -3.57 -12.47 12.81
N ILE A 20 -2.49 -12.07 13.52
CA ILE A 20 -1.35 -12.95 13.80
C ILE A 20 -1.78 -14.22 14.55
N PHE A 21 -2.69 -14.10 15.53
CA PHE A 21 -3.23 -15.25 16.25
C PHE A 21 -3.93 -16.25 15.31
N ILE A 22 -4.82 -15.77 14.43
CA ILE A 22 -5.51 -16.60 13.44
C ILE A 22 -4.52 -17.23 12.45
N THR A 23 -3.56 -16.44 11.96
CA THR A 23 -2.56 -16.88 10.96
C THR A 23 -1.64 -17.95 11.57
N GLY A 24 -1.28 -17.80 12.84
CA GLY A 24 -0.52 -18.78 13.62
C GLY A 24 -1.27 -20.08 13.86
N MET A 25 -2.58 -20.05 14.10
CA MET A 25 -3.41 -21.26 14.19
C MET A 25 -3.51 -22.00 12.84
N LEU A 26 -3.52 -21.27 11.72
CA LEU A 26 -3.58 -21.84 10.37
C LEU A 26 -2.22 -22.27 9.82
N GLY A 27 -1.11 -22.00 10.54
CA GLY A 27 0.25 -22.30 10.08
C GLY A 27 0.73 -21.43 8.90
N ILE A 28 0.05 -20.32 8.64
CA ILE A 28 0.40 -19.37 7.58
C ILE A 28 1.37 -18.34 8.18
N PRO A 29 2.36 -17.83 7.42
CA PRO A 29 3.23 -16.77 7.91
C PRO A 29 2.43 -15.51 8.29
N PRO A 30 2.77 -14.82 9.40
CA PRO A 30 2.09 -13.62 9.82
C PRO A 30 2.30 -12.48 8.81
N VAL A 31 1.30 -11.59 8.72
CA VAL A 31 1.41 -10.37 7.90
C VAL A 31 2.26 -9.33 8.62
N ASN A 32 3.14 -8.67 7.89
CA ASN A 32 3.94 -7.55 8.38
C ASN A 32 3.53 -6.27 7.65
N GLY A 33 3.71 -5.12 8.28
CA GLY A 33 3.54 -3.82 7.62
C GLY A 33 4.55 -3.68 6.48
N LEU A 34 4.07 -3.48 5.25
CA LEU A 34 4.94 -3.29 4.09
C LEU A 34 5.42 -1.84 4.03
N ILE A 35 6.62 -1.62 4.55
CA ILE A 35 7.26 -0.30 4.71
C ILE A 35 7.38 0.49 3.38
N PRO A 36 7.78 -0.09 2.24
CA PRO A 36 7.82 0.66 0.98
C PRO A 36 6.45 0.75 0.28
N GLN A 37 5.57 -0.24 0.49
CA GLN A 37 4.27 -0.28 -0.17
C GLN A 37 3.29 0.74 0.44
N ALA A 38 3.26 0.89 1.77
CA ALA A 38 2.37 1.82 2.45
C ALA A 38 2.53 3.29 2.01
N PRO A 39 3.76 3.86 1.93
CA PRO A 39 3.97 5.21 1.42
C PRO A 39 3.70 5.30 -0.07
N LEU A 40 4.09 4.31 -0.89
CA LEU A 40 3.81 4.32 -2.33
C LEU A 40 2.30 4.30 -2.62
N HIS A 41 1.54 3.49 -1.88
CA HIS A 41 0.09 3.43 -1.98
C HIS A 41 -0.55 4.76 -1.58
N THR A 42 -0.09 5.35 -0.46
CA THR A 42 -0.61 6.63 0.00
C THR A 42 -0.25 7.76 -0.97
N ASP A 43 0.95 7.76 -1.53
CA ASP A 43 1.40 8.75 -2.51
C ASP A 43 0.60 8.67 -3.82
N SER A 44 0.23 7.45 -4.26
CA SER A 44 -0.64 7.25 -5.42
C SER A 44 -2.07 7.79 -5.24
N LEU A 45 -2.51 7.97 -3.99
CA LEU A 45 -3.82 8.51 -3.63
C LEU A 45 -3.78 10.01 -3.30
N CYS A 46 -2.58 10.62 -3.33
CA CYS A 46 -2.39 12.03 -3.04
C CYS A 46 -2.57 12.89 -4.29
N ILE A 47 -3.36 13.96 -4.16
CA ILE A 47 -3.45 15.00 -5.19
C ILE A 47 -2.30 15.98 -4.96
N LYS A 48 -1.40 16.07 -5.95
CA LYS A 48 -0.25 16.98 -5.96
C LYS A 48 -0.57 18.14 -6.90
N GLU A 49 -0.53 19.37 -6.40
CA GLU A 49 -0.50 20.57 -7.27
C GLU A 49 0.93 21.13 -7.28
N PHE A 50 1.36 21.53 -8.48
CA PHE A 50 2.60 22.24 -8.68
C PHE A 50 2.32 23.73 -8.56
N ARG A 51 2.59 24.32 -7.39
CA ARG A 51 2.61 25.78 -7.28
C ARG A 51 4.01 26.27 -7.63
N THR A 52 4.06 27.23 -8.55
CA THR A 52 5.30 27.93 -8.88
C THR A 52 5.39 29.12 -7.94
N ASP A 53 6.33 29.09 -7.00
CA ASP A 53 6.63 30.28 -6.20
C ASP A 53 7.22 31.38 -7.10
N GLU A 54 7.10 32.65 -6.69
CA GLU A 54 7.64 33.83 -7.38
C GLU A 54 9.16 33.76 -7.65
N SER A 55 9.86 32.78 -7.04
CA SER A 55 11.28 32.49 -7.21
C SER A 55 11.59 31.42 -8.28
N GLY A 56 10.60 30.98 -9.06
CA GLY A 56 10.80 30.04 -10.19
C GLY A 56 11.03 28.58 -9.80
N LYS A 57 10.94 28.24 -8.51
CA LYS A 57 11.03 26.86 -8.01
C LYS A 57 9.64 26.22 -8.05
N LYS A 58 9.48 25.12 -8.79
CA LYS A 58 8.25 24.31 -8.79
C LYS A 58 8.25 23.46 -7.53
N THR A 59 7.44 23.82 -6.54
CA THR A 59 7.31 23.08 -5.28
C THR A 59 6.03 22.25 -5.33
N GLU A 60 6.17 20.93 -5.23
CA GLU A 60 5.03 20.02 -5.13
C GLU A 60 4.33 20.23 -3.79
N HIS A 61 3.09 20.70 -3.82
CA HIS A 61 2.27 20.84 -2.62
C HIS A 61 1.14 19.81 -2.64
N ILE A 62 1.11 18.95 -1.61
CA ILE A 62 0.06 17.93 -1.45
C ILE A 62 -1.18 18.61 -0.88
N ILE A 63 -2.27 18.64 -1.65
CA ILE A 63 -3.51 19.34 -1.27
C ILE A 63 -4.41 18.47 -0.41
N GLY A 64 -4.35 17.16 -0.63
CA GLY A 64 -5.12 16.18 0.11
C GLY A 64 -4.86 14.78 -0.41
N CYS A 65 -5.23 13.80 0.40
CA CYS A 65 -5.15 12.39 0.06
C CYS A 65 -6.56 11.80 0.07
N HIS A 66 -6.87 10.95 -0.91
CA HIS A 66 -8.09 10.16 -0.87
C HIS A 66 -7.92 8.98 0.10
N GLU A 67 -8.51 9.11 1.29
CA GLU A 67 -8.48 8.06 2.31
C GLU A 67 -9.55 6.99 2.03
N GLN A 68 -9.28 6.07 1.10
CA GLN A 68 -10.17 4.95 0.76
C GLN A 68 -9.79 3.64 1.47
N ARG A 69 -10.82 2.87 1.87
CA ARG A 69 -10.68 1.49 2.36
C ARG A 69 -10.83 0.43 1.26
N VAL A 70 -11.42 0.83 0.13
CA VAL A 70 -11.75 -0.07 -0.98
C VAL A 70 -10.49 -0.54 -1.71
N SER A 71 -9.45 0.29 -1.81
CA SER A 71 -8.19 -0.09 -2.45
C SER A 71 -7.48 -1.22 -1.71
N ASN A 72 -7.37 -1.12 -0.39
CA ASN A 72 -6.76 -2.17 0.44
C ASN A 72 -7.57 -3.48 0.38
N LEU A 73 -8.91 -3.37 0.38
CA LEU A 73 -9.79 -4.54 0.28
C LEU A 73 -9.73 -5.19 -1.11
N SER A 74 -9.75 -4.40 -2.18
CA SER A 74 -9.66 -4.91 -3.55
C SER A 74 -8.30 -5.56 -3.81
N GLN A 75 -7.21 -4.99 -3.29
CA GLN A 75 -5.89 -5.60 -3.36
C GLN A 75 -5.88 -6.98 -2.68
N ALA A 76 -6.39 -7.09 -1.45
CA ALA A 76 -6.45 -8.36 -0.73
C ALA A 76 -7.29 -9.42 -1.48
N LEU A 77 -8.42 -9.00 -2.05
CA LEU A 77 -9.30 -9.87 -2.83
C LEU A 77 -8.64 -10.34 -4.13
N LEU A 78 -7.97 -9.44 -4.85
CA LEU A 78 -7.24 -9.79 -6.07
C LEU A 78 -6.09 -10.75 -5.79
N ILE A 79 -5.33 -10.56 -4.71
CA ILE A 79 -4.27 -11.50 -4.29
C ILE A 79 -4.88 -12.87 -4.00
N GLY A 80 -5.99 -12.92 -3.25
CA GLY A 80 -6.71 -14.17 -2.98
C GLY A 80 -7.20 -14.87 -4.25
N LEU A 81 -7.74 -14.12 -5.22
CA LEU A 81 -8.15 -14.68 -6.51
C LEU A 81 -6.96 -15.17 -7.33
N THR A 82 -5.81 -14.51 -7.25
CA THR A 82 -4.60 -14.90 -7.99
C THR A 82 -4.12 -16.30 -7.58
N LEU A 83 -4.37 -16.73 -6.34
CA LEU A 83 -4.07 -18.09 -5.88
C LEU A 83 -4.85 -19.18 -6.64
N THR A 84 -5.98 -18.87 -7.27
CA THR A 84 -6.70 -19.83 -8.12
C THR A 84 -6.02 -20.04 -9.48
N TYR A 85 -5.16 -19.11 -9.92
CA TYR A 85 -4.49 -19.12 -11.21
C TYR A 85 -2.96 -18.93 -11.10
N VAL A 86 -2.33 -19.71 -10.22
CA VAL A 86 -0.86 -19.67 -10.02
C VAL A 86 -0.08 -20.00 -11.30
N LYS A 87 -0.63 -20.87 -12.17
CA LYS A 87 0.00 -21.24 -13.46
C LYS A 87 0.22 -20.03 -14.37
N GLY A 88 -0.61 -19.00 -14.28
CA GLY A 88 -0.45 -17.75 -15.05
C GLY A 88 0.71 -16.89 -14.57
N ILE A 89 0.93 -16.85 -13.25
CA ILE A 89 2.00 -16.06 -12.63
C ILE A 89 3.38 -16.54 -13.13
N GLY A 90 3.52 -17.82 -13.45
CA GLY A 90 4.76 -18.40 -13.96
C GLY A 90 5.23 -17.83 -15.31
N TYR A 91 4.36 -17.15 -16.06
CA TYR A 91 4.76 -16.46 -17.31
C TYR A 91 5.35 -15.07 -17.08
N LEU A 92 5.29 -14.56 -15.86
CA LEU A 92 5.71 -13.20 -15.55
C LEU A 92 7.24 -13.16 -15.45
N PRO A 93 7.93 -12.34 -16.26
CA PRO A 93 9.39 -12.32 -16.28
C PRO A 93 9.92 -11.75 -14.97
N ILE A 94 10.78 -12.51 -14.29
CA ILE A 94 11.40 -12.12 -13.02
C ILE A 94 12.16 -10.79 -13.17
N ALA A 95 12.79 -10.57 -14.33
CA ALA A 95 13.48 -9.31 -14.65
C ALA A 95 12.58 -8.06 -14.59
N ALA A 96 11.28 -8.18 -14.89
CA ALA A 96 10.34 -7.07 -14.75
C ALA A 96 10.00 -6.78 -13.29
N LEU A 97 9.94 -7.83 -12.44
CA LEU A 97 9.80 -7.69 -10.99
C LEU A 97 11.03 -7.00 -10.40
N ASP A 98 12.23 -7.41 -10.81
CA ASP A 98 13.48 -6.80 -10.36
C ASP A 98 13.57 -5.32 -10.77
N GLY A 99 13.12 -4.98 -11.98
CA GLY A 99 13.02 -3.58 -12.44
C GLY A 99 12.03 -2.75 -11.62
N LEU A 100 10.89 -3.33 -11.24
CA LEU A 100 9.93 -2.68 -10.35
C LEU A 100 10.53 -2.48 -8.94
N PHE A 101 11.25 -3.46 -8.43
CA PHE A 101 11.92 -3.38 -7.13
C PHE A 101 13.00 -2.28 -7.11
N LEU A 102 13.73 -2.06 -8.21
CA LEU A 102 14.69 -0.96 -8.31
C LEU A 102 14.04 0.42 -8.43
N TYR A 103 12.80 0.48 -8.94
CA TYR A 103 12.04 1.72 -9.04
C TYR A 103 11.43 2.13 -7.70
N MET A 104 10.96 1.14 -6.93
CA MET A 104 10.39 1.32 -5.59
C MET A 104 11.44 1.73 -4.57
#